data_AF-A0A7C9JBC9-F1
#
_entry.id   AF-A0A7C9JBC9-F1
#
_cell.length_a   1.000
_cell.length_b   1.000
_cell.length_c   1.000
_cell.angle_alpha   90.00
_cell.angle_beta   90.00
_cell.angle_gamma   90.00
#
_symmetry.space_group_name_H-M   'P 1'
#
loop_
_entity.id
_entity.type
_entity.pdbx_description
1 polymer ?
#
loop_
_entity_poly.entity_id
_entity_poly.type
_entity_poly.pdbx_seq_one_letter_code
_entity_poly.pdbx_strand_id
1 'polypeptide(L)'
;MPSEGLKSLNLKDSLKKVELALLSSDFETAEKAYSEILENWRMYEEALRGREQEAKECLALVEYIEKLLEEKREEILRQIESSKVRRAYALRSIK
;
A
#
# COMPACT_ATOMS: atom_id res chain seq x y z
N MET A 1 -11.78 5.87 0.70
CA MET A 1 -12.83 6.57 1.47
C MET A 1 -12.18 7.64 2.32
N PRO A 2 -12.79 8.82 2.51
CA PRO A 2 -12.25 9.79 3.44
C PRO A 2 -12.37 9.19 4.85
N SER A 3 -11.24 9.13 5.56
CA SER A 3 -11.16 8.69 6.94
C SER A 3 -11.90 9.69 7.83
N GLU A 4 -13.21 9.48 8.00
CA GLU A 4 -14.13 10.33 8.79
C GLU A 4 -13.77 10.46 10.28
N GLY A 5 -12.68 9.84 10.76
CA GLY A 5 -12.21 9.93 12.15
C GLY A 5 -10.97 10.78 12.38
N LEU A 6 -10.23 11.18 11.34
CA LEU A 6 -9.03 12.01 11.52
C LEU A 6 -9.46 13.46 11.71
N LYS A 7 -9.78 13.83 12.95
CA LYS A 7 -9.70 15.25 13.37
C LYS A 7 -8.33 15.73 12.92
N SER A 8 -8.29 16.79 12.09
CA SER A 8 -7.03 17.41 11.67
C SER A 8 -6.40 18.09 12.88
N LEU A 9 -5.90 17.29 13.81
CA LEU A 9 -5.31 17.75 15.04
C LEU A 9 -3.91 18.23 14.69
N ASN A 10 -3.70 19.54 14.76
CA ASN A 10 -2.35 20.07 14.63
C ASN A 10 -1.58 19.68 15.90
N LEU A 11 -0.69 18.69 15.78
CA LEU A 11 0.14 18.20 16.88
C LEU A 11 0.89 19.34 17.56
N LYS A 12 1.40 20.30 16.77
CA LYS A 12 2.13 21.46 17.27
C LYS A 12 1.28 22.31 18.20
N ASP A 13 0.04 22.59 17.82
CA ASP A 13 -0.85 23.43 18.63
C ASP A 13 -1.38 22.68 19.86
N SER A 14 -1.54 21.37 19.74
CA SER A 14 -1.97 20.51 20.85
C SER A 14 -0.87 20.37 21.91
N LEU A 15 0.39 20.20 21.49
CA LEU A 15 1.53 20.20 22.40
C LEU A 15 1.72 21.56 23.09
N LYS A 16 1.50 22.67 22.39
CA LYS A 16 1.49 24.00 23.02
C LYS A 16 0.43 24.13 24.11
N LYS A 17 -0.76 23.54 23.94
CA LYS A 17 -1.80 23.53 24.99
C LYS A 17 -1.34 22.77 26.22
N VAL A 18 -0.69 21.62 26.03
CA VAL A 18 -0.09 20.85 27.13
C VAL A 18 0.99 21.68 27.84
N GLU A 19 1.89 22.30 27.09
CA GLU A 19 2.96 23.15 27.64
C GLU A 19 2.41 24.33 28.45
N LEU A 20 1.41 25.04 27.93
CA LEU A 20 0.76 26.15 28.65
C LEU A 20 0.07 25.67 29.93
N ALA A 21 -0.63 24.54 29.88
CA ALA A 21 -1.31 23.97 31.04
C ALA A 21 -0.31 23.59 32.15
N LEU A 22 0.81 22.97 31.77
CA LEU A 22 1.91 22.64 32.70
C LEU A 22 2.53 23.89 33.32
N LEU A 23 2.78 24.93 32.52
CA LEU A 23 3.31 26.21 33.02
C LEU A 23 2.36 26.90 34.01
N SER A 24 1.05 26.73 33.82
CA SER A 24 0.02 27.23 34.75
C SER A 24 -0.26 26.32 35.94
N SER A 25 0.45 25.19 36.10
CA SER A 25 0.17 24.14 37.10
C SER A 25 -1.26 23.56 37.01
N ASP A 26 -1.89 23.67 35.84
CA ASP A 26 -3.18 23.05 35.53
C ASP A 26 -2.93 21.66 34.94
N PHE A 27 -2.67 20.70 35.83
CA PHE A 27 -2.34 19.34 35.46
C PHE A 27 -3.52 18.58 34.85
N GLU A 28 -4.76 18.91 35.23
CA GLU A 28 -5.96 18.26 34.70
C GLU A 28 -6.14 18.59 33.21
N THR A 29 -5.97 19.88 32.85
CA THR A 29 -6.00 20.29 31.44
C THR A 29 -4.81 19.71 30.66
N ALA A 30 -3.63 19.62 31.27
CA ALA A 30 -2.45 19.03 30.64
C ALA A 30 -2.64 17.53 30.33
N GLU A 31 -3.16 16.77 31.30
CA GLU A 31 -3.43 15.34 31.17
C GLU A 31 -4.49 15.07 30.09
N LYS A 32 -5.56 15.86 30.08
CA LYS A 32 -6.62 15.75 29.07
C LYS A 32 -6.08 16.03 27.66
N ALA A 33 -5.36 17.13 27.48
CA ALA A 33 -4.79 17.50 26.19
C ALA A 33 -3.77 16.45 25.69
N TYR A 34 -2.96 15.90 26.60
CA TYR A 34 -2.01 14.84 26.25
C TYR A 34 -2.71 13.52 25.88
N SER A 35 -3.77 13.16 26.59
CA SER A 35 -4.57 11.96 26.29
C SER A 35 -5.22 12.05 24.91
N GLU A 36 -5.74 13.22 24.54
CA GLU A 36 -6.27 13.46 23.19
C GLU A 36 -5.20 13.29 22.10
N ILE A 37 -3.96 13.73 22.35
CA ILE A 37 -2.84 13.53 21.42
C ILE A 37 -2.54 12.04 21.25
N LEU A 38 -2.48 11.28 22.35
CA LEU A 38 -2.20 9.85 22.31
C LEU A 38 -3.27 9.06 21.55
N GLU A 39 -4.54 9.38 21.75
CA GLU A 39 -5.64 8.71 21.04
C GLU A 39 -5.57 8.96 19.53
N ASN A 40 -5.32 10.22 19.13
CA ASN A 40 -5.15 10.55 17.70
C ASN A 40 -3.92 9.86 17.10
N TRP A 41 -2.82 9.75 17.85
CA TRP A 41 -1.63 9.03 17.39
C TRP A 41 -1.92 7.55 17.17
N ARG A 42 -2.64 6.90 18.10
CA ARG A 42 -3.05 5.49 17.96
C ARG A 42 -3.90 5.28 16.71
N MET A 43 -4.88 6.16 16.47
CA MET A 43 -5.71 6.10 15.26
C MET A 43 -4.88 6.27 13.97
N TYR A 44 -3.88 7.14 14.00
CA TYR A 44 -2.98 7.34 12.86
C TYR A 44 -2.11 6.11 12.60
N GLU A 45 -1.55 5.48 13.64
CA GLU A 45 -0.81 4.22 13.52
C GLU A 45 -1.67 3.09 12.95
N GLU A 46 -2.90 2.93 13.44
CA GLU A 46 -3.84 1.94 12.93
C GLU A 46 -4.16 2.17 11.44
N ALA A 47 -4.40 3.43 11.05
CA ALA A 47 -4.62 3.79 9.65
C ALA A 47 -3.39 3.52 8.77
N LEU A 48 -2.18 3.78 9.28
CA LEU A 48 -0.93 3.46 8.58
C LEU A 48 -0.75 1.97 8.38
N ARG A 49 -1.03 1.14 9.39
CA ARG A 49 -0.96 -0.33 9.25
C ARG A 49 -1.93 -0.83 8.18
N GLY A 50 -3.15 -0.27 8.13
CA GLY A 50 -4.10 -0.57 7.06
C GLY A 50 -3.54 -0.26 5.67
N ARG A 51 -2.95 0.93 5.49
CA ARG A 51 -2.31 1.33 4.23
C ARG A 51 -1.09 0.50 3.87
N GLU A 52 -0.29 0.10 4.86
CA GLU A 52 0.86 -0.79 4.66
C GLU A 52 0.40 -2.15 4.12
N GLN A 53 -0.69 -2.70 4.67
CA GLN A 53 -1.29 -3.93 4.18
C GLN A 53 -1.83 -3.79 2.77
N GLU A 54 -2.57 -2.71 2.47
CA GLU A 54 -3.04 -2.40 1.11
C GLU A 54 -1.87 -2.31 0.12
N ALA A 55 -0.76 -1.68 0.51
CA ALA A 55 0.43 -1.56 -0.34
C ALA A 55 1.09 -2.92 -0.61
N LYS A 56 1.15 -3.80 0.39
CA LYS A 56 1.66 -5.18 0.23
C LYS A 56 0.79 -6.00 -0.71
N GLU A 57 -0.53 -5.88 -0.59
CA GLU A 57 -1.48 -6.56 -1.48
C GLU A 57 -1.38 -6.06 -2.92
N CYS A 58 -1.24 -4.74 -3.12
CA CYS A 58 -0.99 -4.15 -4.43
C CYS A 58 0.32 -4.68 -5.04
N LEU A 59 1.39 -4.76 -4.25
CA LEU A 59 2.68 -5.27 -4.71
C LEU A 59 2.56 -6.75 -5.15
N ALA A 60 1.92 -7.59 -4.34
CA ALA A 60 1.71 -8.99 -4.68
C ALA A 60 0.89 -9.18 -5.97
N LEU A 61 -0.09 -8.32 -6.22
CA LEU A 61 -0.85 -8.32 -7.47
C LEU A 61 0.02 -7.96 -8.68
N VAL A 62 0.90 -6.97 -8.54
CA VAL A 62 1.85 -6.59 -9.60
C VAL A 62 2.78 -7.74 -9.93
N GLU A 63 3.40 -8.36 -8.92
CA GLU A 63 4.28 -9.53 -9.10
C GLU A 63 3.55 -10.70 -9.78
N TYR A 64 2.29 -10.93 -9.42
CA TYR A 64 1.47 -11.96 -10.05
C TYR A 64 1.20 -11.66 -11.53
N ILE A 65 0.88 -10.41 -11.87
CA ILE A 65 0.65 -9.98 -13.26
C ILE A 65 1.94 -10.12 -14.07
N GLU A 66 3.09 -9.73 -13.53
CA GLU A 66 4.39 -9.90 -14.19
C GLU A 66 4.67 -11.37 -14.53
N LYS A 67 4.41 -12.28 -13.58
CA LYS A 67 4.55 -13.72 -13.82
C LYS A 67 3.63 -14.23 -14.93
N LEU A 68 2.36 -13.81 -14.95
CA LEU A 68 1.43 -14.19 -16.01
C LEU A 68 1.88 -13.68 -17.39
N LEU A 69 2.44 -12.48 -17.46
CA LEU A 69 2.97 -11.93 -18.70
C LEU A 69 4.18 -12.72 -19.21
N GLU A 70 5.08 -13.13 -18.32
CA GLU A 70 6.22 -14.00 -18.63
C GLU A 70 5.73 -15.33 -19.21
N GLU A 71 4.80 -16.00 -18.53
CA GLU A 71 4.21 -17.28 -18.97
C GLU A 71 3.55 -17.15 -20.35
N LYS A 72 2.79 -16.07 -20.59
CA LYS A 72 2.16 -15.81 -21.88
C LYS A 72 3.18 -15.55 -22.98
N ARG A 73 4.27 -14.85 -22.68
CA ARG A 73 5.36 -14.61 -23.63
C ARG A 73 6.03 -15.91 -24.05
N GLU A 74 6.32 -16.79 -23.09
CA GLU A 74 6.87 -18.12 -23.40
C GLU A 74 5.93 -18.98 -24.23
N GLU A 75 4.62 -18.94 -23.93
CA GLU A 75 3.60 -19.65 -24.70
C GLU A 75 3.59 -19.20 -26.17
N ILE A 76 3.61 -17.88 -26.41
CA ILE A 76 3.66 -17.31 -27.76
C ILE A 76 4.93 -17.76 -28.49
N LEU A 77 6.10 -17.73 -27.83
CA LEU A 77 7.35 -18.19 -28.42
C LEU A 77 7.29 -19.66 -28.85
N ARG A 78 6.76 -20.53 -27.97
CA ARG A 78 6.54 -21.96 -28.27
C ARG A 78 5.60 -22.15 -29.47
N GLN A 79 4.52 -21.38 -29.55
CA GLN A 79 3.60 -21.44 -30.69
C GLN A 79 4.27 -21.02 -32.01
N ILE A 80 5.09 -19.97 -31.97
CA ILE A 80 5.86 -19.52 -33.14
C ILE A 80 6.81 -20.61 -33.62
N GLU A 81 7.59 -21.22 -32.72
CA GLU A 81 8.50 -22.32 -33.06
C GLU A 81 7.77 -23.52 -33.65
N SER A 82 6.68 -23.97 -33.02
CA SER A 82 5.83 -25.05 -33.54
C SER A 82 5.29 -24.73 -34.94
N SER A 83 4.89 -23.47 -35.19
CA SER A 83 4.43 -23.04 -36.52
C SER A 83 5.54 -23.11 -37.58
N LYS A 84 6.78 -22.71 -37.23
CA LYS A 84 7.94 -22.78 -38.12
C LYS A 84 8.27 -24.24 -38.49
N VAL A 85 8.25 -25.13 -37.48
CA VAL A 85 8.46 -26.57 -37.68
C VAL A 85 7.41 -27.15 -38.61
N ARG A 86 6.12 -26.87 -38.39
CA ARG A 86 5.03 -27.34 -39.26
C ARG A 86 5.18 -26.87 -40.70
N ARG A 87 5.55 -25.60 -40.93
CA ARG A 87 5.82 -25.08 -42.28
C ARG A 87 6.99 -25.80 -42.96
N ALA A 88 8.07 -26.07 -42.21
CA ALA A 88 9.24 -26.78 -42.75
C ALA A 88 8.90 -28.21 -43.18
N TYR A 89 8.08 -28.92 -42.40
CA TYR A 89 7.58 -30.25 -42.76
C TYR A 89 6.67 -30.21 -44.00
N ALA A 90 5.72 -29.27 -44.06
CA ALA A 90 4.82 -29.12 -45.21
C ALA A 90 5.59 -28.84 -46.51
N LEU A 91 6.63 -28.00 -46.46
CA LEU A 91 7.49 -27.71 -47.61
C LEU A 91 8.34 -28.92 -48.04
N ARG A 92 8.70 -29.82 -47.11
CA ARG A 92 9.39 -31.08 -47.44
C ARG A 92 8.47 -32.13 -48.06
N SER A 93 7.19 -32.16 -47.69
CA SER A 93 6.22 -33.13 -48.23
C SER A 93 5.69 -32.80 -49.64
N ILE A 94 6.01 -31.63 -50.18
CA ILE A 94 5.60 -31.17 -51.52
C ILE A 94 6.70 -31.44 -52.58
N LYS A 95 7.87 -31.93 -52.16
CA LYS A 95 8.94 -32.46 -53.04
C LYS A 95 8.86 -33.98 -53.11
#